data_AF-A0A1F9L0P0-F1
#
_entry.id   AF-A0A1F9L0P0-F1
#
_cell.length_a   1.000
_cell.length_b   1.000
_cell.length_c   1.000
_cell.angle_alpha   90.00
_cell.angle_beta   90.00
_cell.angle_gamma   90.00
#
_symmetry.space_group_name_H-M   'P 1'
#
loop_
_entity.id
_entity.type
_entity.pdbx_description
1 polymer ?
#
loop_
_entity_poly.entity_id
_entity_poly.type
_entity_poly.pdbx_seq_one_letter_code
_entity_poly.pdbx_strand_id
1 'polypeptide(L)'
;MRSAFPLRFVVCLCLLALVGTGCFYRDPVRHLSSDICLITPNLTQKEVIASLGPPDQKQKGKDGEVWTYHEVKKSILRKAPYVGEKLGSQDYDVVTITFAGDRVSTCLYRAYNEEELKKSGIVIREPRAE
;
A
#
# COMPACT_ATOMS: atom_id res chain seq x y z
N MET A 1 3.87 53.52 2.74
CA MET A 1 3.60 52.74 1.51
C MET A 1 2.52 51.72 1.83
N ARG A 2 1.28 51.94 1.36
CA ARG A 2 0.15 51.03 1.60
C ARG A 2 0.08 50.05 0.43
N SER A 3 0.67 48.88 0.60
CA SER A 3 0.60 47.79 -0.38
C SER A 3 -0.83 47.25 -0.40
N ALA A 4 -1.69 47.85 -1.24
CA ALA A 4 -2.97 47.25 -1.60
C ALA A 4 -2.65 46.08 -2.53
N PHE A 5 -2.26 44.94 -1.96
CA PHE A 5 -2.23 43.69 -2.74
C PHE A 5 -3.66 43.46 -3.23
N PRO A 6 -3.91 43.45 -4.55
CA PRO A 6 -5.27 43.27 -5.03
C PRO A 6 -5.75 41.91 -4.54
N LEU A 7 -6.97 41.84 -4.04
CA LEU A 7 -7.58 40.60 -3.51
C LEU A 7 -7.36 39.41 -4.45
N ARG A 8 -7.36 39.67 -5.77
CA ARG A 8 -7.04 38.72 -6.84
C ARG A 8 -5.64 38.08 -6.74
N PHE A 9 -4.63 38.84 -6.34
CA PHE A 9 -3.26 38.34 -6.16
C PHE A 9 -3.16 37.39 -4.97
N VAL A 10 -3.84 37.70 -3.87
CA VAL A 10 -3.91 36.84 -2.69
C VAL A 10 -4.66 35.54 -3.02
N VAL A 11 -5.78 35.63 -3.75
CA VAL A 11 -6.55 34.45 -4.21
C VAL A 11 -5.73 33.57 -5.16
N CYS A 12 -5.02 34.16 -6.12
CA CYS A 12 -4.12 33.42 -7.01
C CYS A 12 -3.00 32.72 -6.24
N LEU A 13 -2.40 33.38 -5.24
CA LEU A 13 -1.31 32.82 -4.45
C LEU A 13 -1.79 31.66 -3.55
N CYS A 14 -3.00 31.76 -2.99
CA CYS A 14 -3.64 30.66 -2.26
C CYS A 14 -3.98 29.46 -3.17
N LEU A 15 -4.49 29.70 -4.39
CA LEU A 15 -4.74 28.63 -5.36
C LEU A 15 -3.44 27.94 -5.79
N LEU A 16 -2.36 28.70 -6.01
CA LEU A 16 -1.07 28.16 -6.39
C LEU A 16 -0.45 27.32 -5.26
N ALA A 17 -0.61 27.76 -4.00
CA ALA A 17 -0.16 27.00 -2.83
C ALA A 17 -0.95 25.70 -2.65
N LEU A 18 -2.25 25.69 -2.93
CA LEU A 18 -3.09 24.48 -2.91
C LEU A 18 -2.71 23.46 -3.99
N VAL A 19 -2.29 23.91 -5.17
CA VAL A 19 -1.83 23.02 -6.25
C VAL A 19 -0.39 22.55 -6.01
N GLY A 20 0.46 23.38 -5.41
CA GLY A 20 1.88 23.09 -5.20
C GLY A 20 2.18 22.02 -4.13
N THR A 21 1.32 21.84 -3.14
CA THR A 21 1.53 20.85 -2.07
C THR A 21 1.20 19.41 -2.47
N GLY A 22 0.54 19.19 -3.62
CA GLY A 22 0.14 17.85 -4.09
C GLY A 22 1.24 17.01 -4.76
N CYS A 23 2.40 17.59 -5.09
CA CYS A 23 3.43 16.89 -5.87
C CYS A 23 4.44 16.07 -5.06
N PHE A 24 4.44 16.16 -3.72
CA PHE A 24 5.49 15.55 -2.88
C PHE A 24 5.07 14.27 -2.12
N TYR A 25 3.79 13.89 -2.12
CA TYR A 25 3.32 12.67 -1.47
C TYR A 25 3.20 11.51 -2.48
N ARG A 26 4.36 11.01 -2.92
CA ARG A 26 4.45 9.71 -3.60
C ARG A 26 5.09 8.71 -2.66
N ASP A 27 4.26 8.12 -1.79
CA ASP A 27 4.63 6.83 -1.22
C ASP A 27 4.90 5.86 -2.38
N PRO A 28 6.02 5.12 -2.37
CA PRO A 28 6.28 4.10 -3.37
C PRO A 28 5.18 3.05 -3.28
N VAL A 29 4.25 3.08 -4.24
CA VAL A 29 3.18 2.08 -4.35
C VAL A 29 3.82 0.83 -4.92
N ARG A 30 4.06 -0.16 -4.05
CA ARG A 30 4.55 -1.47 -4.46
C ARG A 30 3.40 -2.23 -5.11
N HIS A 31 3.41 -2.44 -6.41
CA HIS A 31 2.33 -3.11 -7.14
C HIS A 31 2.31 -4.63 -6.92
N LEU A 32 1.92 -5.07 -5.72
CA LEU A 32 1.94 -6.46 -5.28
C LEU A 32 1.10 -7.36 -6.19
N SER A 33 -0.04 -6.86 -6.67
CA SER A 33 -0.92 -7.58 -7.61
C SER A 33 -0.24 -7.91 -8.94
N SER A 34 0.72 -7.09 -9.38
CA SER A 34 1.46 -7.34 -10.62
C SER A 34 2.66 -8.25 -10.39
N ASP A 35 3.41 -7.99 -9.32
CA ASP A 35 4.63 -8.75 -9.03
C ASP A 35 4.34 -10.20 -8.63
N ILE A 36 3.17 -10.46 -8.01
CA ILE A 36 2.80 -11.81 -7.59
C ILE A 36 2.55 -12.76 -8.76
N CYS A 37 2.19 -12.23 -9.94
CA CYS A 37 2.02 -13.03 -11.16
C CYS A 37 3.32 -13.69 -11.63
N LEU A 38 4.48 -13.17 -11.19
CA LEU A 38 5.79 -13.75 -11.49
C LEU A 38 6.14 -14.91 -10.55
N ILE A 39 5.41 -15.07 -9.44
CA ILE A 39 5.66 -16.13 -8.48
C ILE A 39 5.02 -17.43 -8.93
N THR A 40 5.86 -18.41 -9.26
CA THR A 40 5.44 -19.75 -9.67
C THR A 40 5.71 -20.78 -8.56
N PRO A 41 4.93 -21.87 -8.53
CA PRO A 41 5.25 -23.03 -7.69
C PRO A 41 6.66 -23.55 -8.03
N ASN A 42 7.45 -23.89 -7.01
CA ASN A 42 8.88 -24.27 -7.07
C ASN A 42 9.94 -23.15 -7.01
N LEU A 43 9.57 -21.88 -7.03
CA LEU A 43 10.56 -20.83 -6.76
C LEU A 43 11.15 -20.97 -5.36
N THR A 44 12.43 -20.62 -5.23
CA THR A 44 13.12 -20.64 -3.94
C THR A 44 12.79 -19.41 -3.11
N GLN A 45 12.96 -19.49 -1.79
CA GLN A 45 12.80 -18.34 -0.90
C GLN A 45 13.63 -17.12 -1.34
N LYS A 46 14.86 -17.35 -1.83
CA LYS A 46 15.74 -16.27 -2.28
C LYS A 46 15.22 -15.58 -3.54
N GLU A 47 14.69 -16.35 -4.50
CA GLU A 47 14.10 -15.79 -5.72
C GLU A 47 12.84 -14.99 -5.39
N VAL A 48 12.00 -15.48 -4.47
CA VAL A 48 10.83 -14.74 -4.00
C VAL A 48 11.24 -13.41 -3.38
N ILE A 49 12.27 -13.38 -2.53
CA ILE A 49 12.80 -12.13 -1.96
C ILE A 49 13.39 -11.23 -3.07
N ALA A 50 14.04 -11.79 -4.08
CA ALA A 50 14.59 -11.00 -5.18
C ALA A 50 13.49 -10.34 -6.03
N SER A 51 12.36 -11.02 -6.23
CA SER A 51 11.23 -10.53 -7.02
C SER A 51 10.31 -9.60 -6.24
N LEU A 52 9.93 -10.00 -5.01
CA LEU A 52 8.95 -9.28 -4.20
C LEU A 52 9.61 -8.37 -3.15
N GLY A 53 10.86 -8.62 -2.77
CA GLY A 53 11.46 -8.00 -1.62
C GLY A 53 11.11 -8.72 -0.31
N PRO A 54 11.47 -8.11 0.84
CA PRO A 54 11.20 -8.70 2.15
C PRO A 54 9.69 -8.79 2.41
N PRO A 55 9.22 -9.89 3.04
CA PRO A 55 7.83 -10.00 3.47
C PRO A 55 7.55 -9.12 4.68
N ASP A 56 6.30 -8.66 4.77
CA ASP A 56 5.79 -7.88 5.89
C ASP A 56 5.67 -8.73 7.16
N GLN A 57 5.29 -10.00 6.99
CA GLN A 57 5.20 -10.95 8.10
C GLN A 57 5.75 -12.33 7.70
N LYS A 58 6.52 -12.95 8.60
CA LYS A 58 6.95 -14.34 8.50
C LYS A 58 6.38 -15.13 9.68
N GLN A 59 5.72 -16.23 9.40
CA GLN A 59 5.20 -17.15 10.40
C GLN A 59 5.65 -18.58 10.05
N LYS A 60 5.86 -19.44 11.05
CA LYS A 60 6.05 -20.87 10.82
C LYS A 60 4.69 -21.55 10.94
N GLY A 61 4.13 -21.97 9.82
CA GLY A 61 2.91 -22.76 9.74
C GLY A 61 3.18 -24.25 9.99
N LYS A 62 2.11 -25.05 10.00
CA LYS A 62 2.21 -26.51 10.16
C LYS A 62 2.90 -27.18 8.97
N ASP A 63 2.66 -26.68 7.77
CA ASP A 63 3.16 -27.26 6.51
C ASP A 63 4.48 -26.61 6.03
N GLY A 64 5.01 -25.65 6.79
CA GLY A 64 6.27 -24.96 6.52
C GLY A 64 6.21 -23.46 6.80
N GLU A 65 7.12 -22.68 6.21
CA GLU A 65 7.14 -21.23 6.42
C GLU A 65 6.03 -20.55 5.62
N VAL A 66 5.32 -19.62 6.26
CA VAL A 66 4.26 -18.82 5.65
C VAL A 66 4.68 -17.37 5.69
N TRP A 67 4.80 -16.76 4.51
CA TRP A 67 5.14 -15.36 4.37
C TRP A 67 3.90 -14.61 3.90
N THR A 68 3.61 -13.50 4.56
CA THR A 68 2.50 -12.62 4.22
C THR A 68 3.05 -11.31 3.73
N TYR A 69 2.53 -10.86 2.59
CA TYR A 69 2.78 -9.57 2.00
C TYR A 69 1.48 -8.80 1.94
N HIS A 70 1.50 -7.50 2.21
CA HIS A 70 0.33 -6.65 2.07
C HIS A 70 0.66 -5.35 1.34
N GLU A 71 -0.28 -4.89 0.52
CA GLU A 71 -0.24 -3.60 -0.14
C GLU A 71 -1.53 -2.84 0.19
N VAL A 72 -1.37 -1.54 0.49
CA VAL A 72 -2.48 -0.64 0.80
C VAL A 72 -2.68 0.33 -0.35
N LYS A 73 -3.80 0.18 -1.07
CA LYS A 73 -4.18 1.05 -2.19
C LYS A 73 -5.14 2.13 -1.71
N LYS A 74 -4.59 3.32 -1.44
CA LYS A 74 -5.37 4.52 -1.08
C LYS A 74 -5.77 5.27 -2.36
N SER A 75 -7.07 5.52 -2.53
CA SER A 75 -7.57 6.36 -3.63
C SER A 75 -7.01 7.79 -3.58
N ILE A 76 -6.99 8.49 -4.72
CA ILE A 76 -6.49 9.88 -4.80
C ILE A 76 -7.28 10.79 -3.85
N LEU A 77 -8.59 10.58 -3.74
CA LEU A 77 -9.44 11.29 -2.80
C LEU A 77 -9.09 10.95 -1.35
N ARG A 78 -8.74 9.70 -1.03
CA ARG A 78 -8.28 9.29 0.31
C ARG A 78 -6.98 9.98 0.71
N LYS A 79 -6.12 10.29 -0.26
CA LYS A 79 -4.87 11.02 -0.07
C LYS A 79 -5.06 12.54 0.07
N ALA A 80 -6.27 13.07 -0.16
CA ALA A 80 -6.53 14.49 -0.02
C ALA A 80 -6.48 14.92 1.45
N PRO A 81 -5.75 16.01 1.80
CA PRO A 81 -5.72 16.52 3.16
C PRO A 81 -7.12 16.98 3.60
N TYR A 82 -7.39 16.90 4.90
CA TYR A 82 -8.65 17.31 5.58
C TYR A 82 -9.93 16.54 5.26
N VAL A 83 -10.14 16.07 4.03
CA VAL A 83 -11.42 15.44 3.61
C VAL A 83 -11.26 13.98 3.18
N GLY A 84 -10.02 13.51 3.02
CA GLY A 84 -9.75 12.20 2.44
C GLY A 84 -10.26 11.01 3.24
N GLU A 85 -10.25 11.07 4.58
CA GLU A 85 -10.74 9.99 5.43
C GLU A 85 -12.25 9.73 5.31
N LYS A 86 -13.04 10.70 4.84
CA LYS A 86 -14.50 10.55 4.68
C LYS A 86 -14.94 10.25 3.26
N LEU A 87 -14.17 10.66 2.25
CA LEU A 87 -14.58 10.56 0.85
C LEU A 87 -13.80 9.51 0.05
N GLY A 88 -12.63 9.09 0.52
CA GLY A 88 -11.79 8.13 -0.19
C GLY A 88 -12.00 6.69 0.25
N SER A 89 -11.95 5.77 -0.71
CA SER A 89 -11.83 4.34 -0.47
C SER A 89 -10.38 3.91 -0.24
N GLN A 90 -10.24 2.79 0.46
CA GLN A 90 -8.98 2.12 0.74
C GLN A 90 -9.15 0.62 0.55
N ASP A 91 -8.36 0.07 -0.36
CA ASP A 91 -8.35 -1.34 -0.70
C ASP A 91 -7.03 -1.96 -0.23
N TYR A 92 -7.06 -3.24 0.10
CA TYR A 92 -5.95 -3.98 0.68
C TYR A 92 -5.72 -5.24 -0.12
N ASP A 93 -4.53 -5.37 -0.69
CA ASP A 93 -4.09 -6.59 -1.34
C ASP A 93 -3.25 -7.38 -0.37
N VAL A 94 -3.63 -8.63 -0.09
CA VAL A 94 -2.87 -9.53 0.78
C VAL A 94 -2.47 -10.76 -0.02
N VAL A 95 -1.19 -11.08 0.04
CA VAL A 95 -0.62 -12.29 -0.54
C VAL A 95 -0.08 -13.15 0.58
N THR A 96 -0.46 -14.41 0.58
CA THR A 96 0.08 -15.43 1.50
C THR A 96 0.81 -16.49 0.68
N ILE A 97 2.12 -16.59 0.89
CA ILE A 97 2.98 -17.58 0.25
C ILE A 97 3.34 -18.62 1.30
N THR A 98 3.02 -19.88 1.03
CA THR A 98 3.40 -21.02 1.86
C THR A 98 4.55 -21.75 1.19
N PHE A 99 5.61 -22.01 1.96
CA PHE A 99 6.81 -22.70 1.54
C PHE A 99 6.82 -24.11 2.12
N ALA A 100 7.12 -25.10 1.28
CA ALA A 100 7.46 -26.46 1.71
C ALA A 100 8.99 -26.58 1.68
N GLY A 101 9.63 -26.47 2.84
CA GLY A 101 11.09 -26.33 2.92
C GLY A 101 11.55 -24.99 2.33
N ASP A 102 12.38 -25.04 1.28
CA ASP A 102 12.93 -23.85 0.62
C ASP A 102 12.14 -23.40 -0.62
N ARG A 103 11.06 -24.11 -0.98
CA ARG A 103 10.32 -23.86 -2.23
C ARG A 103 8.89 -23.41 -2.00
N VAL A 104 8.40 -22.53 -2.86
CA VAL A 104 7.00 -22.11 -2.89
C VAL A 104 6.13 -23.33 -3.17
N SER A 105 5.26 -23.64 -2.21
CA SER A 105 4.24 -24.68 -2.33
C SER A 105 2.93 -24.09 -2.83
N THR A 106 2.45 -23.02 -2.17
CA THR A 106 1.16 -22.39 -2.49
C THR A 106 1.30 -20.87 -2.41
N CYS A 107 0.64 -20.18 -3.34
CA CYS A 107 0.50 -18.73 -3.34
C CYS A 107 -0.98 -18.38 -3.39
N LEU A 108 -1.46 -17.63 -2.39
CA LEU A 108 -2.83 -17.17 -2.31
C LEU A 108 -2.86 -15.64 -2.35
N TYR A 109 -3.50 -15.08 -3.36
CA TYR A 109 -3.77 -13.65 -3.46
C TYR A 109 -5.23 -13.38 -3.08
N ARG A 110 -5.46 -12.35 -2.25
CA ARG A 110 -6.79 -11.89 -1.90
C ARG A 110 -6.83 -10.37 -1.73
N ALA A 111 -7.71 -9.75 -2.49
CA ALA A 111 -8.10 -8.36 -2.29
C ALA A 111 -9.16 -8.27 -1.20
N TYR A 112 -9.07 -7.24 -0.37
CA TYR A 112 -10.02 -6.90 0.69
C TYR A 112 -10.36 -5.42 0.61
N ASN A 113 -11.62 -5.10 0.83
CA ASN A 113 -12.01 -3.72 1.13
C ASN A 113 -11.88 -3.44 2.64
N GLU A 114 -11.90 -2.17 3.05
CA GLU A 114 -11.77 -1.77 4.47
C GLU A 114 -12.73 -2.53 5.42
N GLU A 115 -13.98 -2.70 5.01
CA GLU A 115 -15.00 -3.45 5.77
C GLU A 115 -14.69 -4.95 5.86
N GLU A 116 -14.16 -5.53 4.78
CA GLU A 116 -13.85 -6.96 4.72
C GLU A 116 -12.59 -7.30 5.50
N LEU A 117 -11.60 -6.39 5.51
CA LEU A 117 -10.41 -6.50 6.32
C LEU A 117 -10.76 -6.47 7.82
N LYS A 118 -11.65 -5.54 8.23
CA LYS A 118 -12.14 -5.49 9.62
C LYS A 118 -12.83 -6.78 10.02
N LYS A 119 -13.61 -7.39 9.12
CA LYS A 119 -14.29 -8.67 9.37
C LYS A 119 -13.35 -9.88 9.36
N SER A 120 -12.27 -9.85 8.58
CA SER A 120 -11.32 -10.96 8.47
C SER A 120 -10.39 -11.06 9.68
N GLY A 121 -10.31 -10.02 10.52
CA GLY A 121 -9.46 -9.98 11.71
C GLY A 121 -7.97 -9.89 11.40
N ILE A 122 -7.60 -9.63 10.14
CA ILE A 122 -6.21 -9.45 9.72
C ILE A 122 -5.73 -8.08 10.18
N VAL A 123 -4.71 -8.06 11.04
CA VAL A 123 -4.10 -6.82 11.53
C VAL A 123 -2.96 -6.42 10.58
N ILE A 124 -3.26 -5.53 9.63
CA ILE A 124 -2.25 -4.91 8.77
C ILE A 124 -1.59 -3.77 9.54
N ARG A 125 -0.28 -3.85 9.76
CA ARG A 125 0.50 -2.73 10.28
C ARG A 125 0.86 -1.84 9.09
N GLU A 126 0.19 -0.71 8.95
CA GLU A 126 0.65 0.33 8.03
C GLU A 126 2.04 0.81 8.48
N PRO A 127 3.00 1.00 7.56
CA PRO A 127 4.24 1.69 7.89
C PRO A 127 3.85 3.09 8.38
N ARG A 128 4.24 3.41 9.61
CA ARG A 128 3.99 4.71 10.23
C ARG A 128 4.72 5.76 9.38
N ALA A 129 3.95 6.64 8.74
CA ALA A 129 4.50 7.87 8.17
C ALA A 129 4.95 8.74 9.35
N GLU A 130 6.26 8.90 9.50
CA GLU A 130 6.87 9.95 10.35
C GLU A 130 7.04 11.24 9.54
#